data_AF-A0A6J1ARX4-F1
#
_entry.id   AF-A0A6J1ARX4-F1
#
_cell.length_a   1.000
_cell.length_b   1.000
_cell.length_c   1.000
_cell.angle_alpha   90.00
_cell.angle_beta   90.00
_cell.angle_gamma   90.00
#
_symmetry.space_group_name_H-M   'P 1'
#
loop_
_entity.id
_entity.type
_entity.pdbx_description
1 polymer ?
#
loop_
_entity_poly.entity_id
_entity_poly.type
_entity_poly.pdbx_seq_one_letter_code
_entity_poly.pdbx_strand_id
1 'polypeptide(L)'
;MPLKDQTSPNPEQMSNPEGSNPPSSLDIVELTSSLQATEPRRAISLHKRSASDSLVILKKPYLVGQSSSSLVTETQKWGRSFEPTMDPKKMKRLLANRVAAQNSRLRKMEYIEKLKKDIETAEAQIAALAPEVSYYKHRRAVLQQENDEMKQKIEFLEKEEARKEDKKLTIDHLVAAEHQALKEERDMLALTYFLQQEDL
;
A
#
# COMPACT_ATOMS: atom_id res chain seq x y z
N MET A 1 38.89 -41.13 -56.36
CA MET A 1 39.90 -40.52 -55.48
C MET A 1 39.52 -39.07 -55.22
N PRO A 2 39.63 -38.50 -54.01
CA PRO A 2 39.72 -39.10 -52.68
C PRO A 2 38.79 -38.45 -51.61
N LEU A 3 38.49 -39.21 -50.53
CA LEU A 3 38.56 -38.87 -49.09
C LEU A 3 38.00 -37.50 -48.62
N LYS A 4 37.09 -37.40 -47.64
CA LYS A 4 37.31 -37.67 -46.20
C LYS A 4 35.97 -37.38 -45.49
N ASP A 5 35.40 -38.33 -44.76
CA ASP A 5 35.62 -38.62 -43.34
C ASP A 5 34.45 -38.07 -42.50
N GLN A 6 33.75 -39.03 -41.92
CA GLN A 6 32.86 -38.85 -40.79
C GLN A 6 33.62 -38.20 -39.63
N THR A 7 32.99 -37.29 -38.88
CA THR A 7 33.04 -37.21 -37.42
C THR A 7 32.04 -36.13 -36.99
N SER A 8 30.83 -36.55 -36.60
CA SER A 8 29.98 -35.74 -35.73
C SER A 8 30.13 -36.28 -34.31
N PRO A 9 30.72 -35.52 -33.36
CA PRO A 9 30.55 -35.78 -31.95
C PRO A 9 29.24 -35.16 -31.45
N ASN A 10 28.58 -35.91 -30.58
CA ASN A 10 27.30 -35.67 -29.96
C ASN A 10 27.41 -34.66 -28.78
N PRO A 11 26.38 -34.54 -27.91
CA PRO A 11 25.64 -33.32 -27.59
C PRO A 11 26.15 -32.65 -26.31
N GLU A 12 25.80 -31.38 -26.07
CA GLU A 12 25.46 -30.82 -24.75
C GLU A 12 25.51 -29.29 -24.80
N GLN A 13 24.62 -28.71 -24.01
CA GLN A 13 24.59 -27.29 -23.64
C GLN A 13 23.92 -26.34 -24.62
N MET A 14 22.58 -26.33 -24.61
CA MET A 14 21.85 -25.06 -24.49
C MET A 14 20.67 -25.23 -23.55
N SER A 15 20.90 -24.78 -22.33
CA SER A 15 19.92 -24.44 -21.31
C SER A 15 18.96 -23.37 -21.83
N ASN A 16 17.68 -23.73 -22.00
CA ASN A 16 16.58 -22.77 -22.04
C ASN A 16 15.68 -23.03 -20.83
N PRO A 17 15.58 -22.08 -19.88
CA PRO A 17 14.43 -22.00 -18.99
C PRO A 17 13.71 -20.68 -19.22
N GLU A 18 12.75 -20.67 -20.14
CA GLU A 18 11.65 -19.69 -20.14
C GLU A 18 10.34 -20.46 -20.02
N GLY A 19 9.70 -20.32 -18.87
CA GLY A 19 8.49 -21.06 -18.50
C GLY A 19 8.01 -20.66 -17.11
N SER A 20 7.66 -19.37 -16.97
CA SER A 20 6.63 -18.84 -16.07
C SER A 20 6.33 -19.62 -14.78
N ASN A 21 7.05 -19.30 -13.71
CA ASN A 21 6.51 -19.41 -12.35
C ASN A 21 5.80 -18.08 -12.02
N PRO A 22 4.51 -18.07 -11.63
CA PRO A 22 3.94 -16.87 -11.03
C PRO A 22 4.56 -16.70 -9.63
N PRO A 23 5.06 -15.52 -9.24
CA PRO A 23 5.47 -15.29 -7.88
C PRO A 23 4.23 -15.29 -6.98
N SER A 24 4.02 -16.41 -6.30
CA SER A 24 3.18 -16.50 -5.11
C SER A 24 3.79 -15.63 -4.01
N SER A 25 2.93 -14.90 -3.31
CA SER A 25 3.22 -14.15 -2.09
C SER A 25 4.25 -13.03 -2.23
N LEU A 26 3.82 -11.89 -2.79
CA LEU A 26 4.41 -10.63 -2.37
C LEU A 26 4.06 -10.44 -0.89
N ASP A 27 5.08 -10.49 -0.04
CA ASP A 27 5.05 -10.13 1.38
C ASP A 27 4.59 -8.66 1.54
N ILE A 28 3.28 -8.44 1.59
CA ILE A 28 2.67 -7.12 1.83
C ILE A 28 2.98 -6.59 3.25
N VAL A 29 3.60 -7.42 4.10
CA VAL A 29 4.11 -7.02 5.42
C VAL A 29 5.16 -5.89 5.28
N GLU A 30 5.95 -5.89 4.20
CA GLU A 30 7.02 -4.88 3.99
C GLU A 30 6.47 -3.47 3.72
N LEU A 31 5.27 -3.35 3.15
CA LEU A 31 4.63 -2.05 2.89
C LEU A 31 4.03 -1.41 4.15
N THR A 32 3.82 -2.18 5.22
CA THR A 32 3.29 -1.64 6.49
C THR A 32 4.37 -1.15 7.44
N SER A 33 5.62 -1.60 7.26
CA SER A 33 6.76 -1.24 8.11
C SER A 33 7.21 0.22 7.95
N SER A 34 6.86 0.89 6.84
CA SER A 34 7.27 2.28 6.57
C SER A 34 6.42 3.35 7.29
N LEU A 35 5.29 2.98 7.91
CA LEU A 35 4.42 3.94 8.61
C LEU A 35 4.83 4.22 10.07
N GLN A 36 5.89 3.58 10.59
CA GLN A 36 6.33 3.77 11.98
C GLN A 36 7.53 4.72 12.16
N ALA A 37 8.10 5.27 11.09
CA ALA A 37 9.28 6.14 11.18
C ALA A 37 8.95 7.61 10.88
N THR A 38 8.15 8.25 11.73
CA THR A 38 8.06 9.72 11.75
C THR A 38 9.07 10.27 12.76
N GLU A 39 10.33 10.41 12.34
CA GLU A 39 11.26 11.29 13.05
C GLU A 39 10.78 12.75 12.94
N PRO A 40 10.73 13.52 14.04
CA PRO A 40 10.42 14.95 13.95
C PRO A 40 11.58 15.67 13.28
N ARG A 41 11.40 16.07 12.01
CA ARG A 41 12.38 16.88 11.26
C ARG A 41 12.69 18.18 12.02
N ARG A 42 13.95 18.33 12.41
CA ARG A 42 14.50 19.53 13.06
C ARG A 42 14.32 20.75 12.15
N ALA A 43 13.61 21.77 12.60
CA ALA A 43 13.37 22.98 11.82
C ALA A 43 14.68 23.74 11.54
N ILE A 44 14.98 23.98 10.26
CA ILE A 44 16.11 24.81 9.83
C ILE A 44 15.72 26.28 10.05
N SER A 45 16.35 26.93 11.03
CA SER A 45 16.14 28.35 11.33
C SER A 45 16.71 29.24 10.21
N LEU A 46 15.86 29.64 9.26
CA LEU A 46 16.17 30.74 8.34
C LEU A 46 15.77 32.08 8.97
N HIS A 47 16.65 32.64 9.80
CA HIS A 47 16.56 34.03 10.24
C HIS A 47 17.18 34.95 9.17
N LYS A 48 16.43 35.27 8.12
CA LYS A 48 16.74 36.44 7.28
C LYS A 48 16.23 37.68 8.02
N ARG A 49 17.15 38.37 8.68
CA ARG A 49 16.91 39.68 9.28
C ARG A 49 16.68 40.68 8.14
N SER A 50 15.45 41.14 7.94
CA SER A 50 15.21 42.44 7.32
C SER A 50 15.03 43.46 8.43
N ALA A 51 16.05 44.30 8.59
CA ALA A 51 16.03 45.46 9.46
C ALA A 51 15.34 46.60 8.72
N SER A 52 14.00 46.60 8.73
CA SER A 52 13.17 47.74 8.36
C SER A 52 11.73 47.34 8.63
N ASP A 53 11.09 47.91 9.65
CA ASP A 53 10.08 48.94 9.38
C ASP A 53 9.31 49.31 10.66
N SER A 54 9.09 50.62 10.74
CA SER A 54 8.12 51.40 11.50
C SER A 54 7.89 51.16 13.01
N LEU A 55 7.99 52.27 13.74
CA LEU A 55 7.19 52.55 14.94
C LEU A 55 5.75 52.07 14.69
N VAL A 56 5.41 50.88 15.18
CA VAL A 56 4.00 50.53 15.37
C VAL A 56 3.54 51.32 16.58
N ILE A 57 3.06 52.53 16.28
CA ILE A 57 2.09 53.28 17.06
C ILE A 57 1.17 52.26 17.72
N LEU A 58 1.12 52.30 19.06
CA LEU A 58 0.17 51.58 19.88
C LEU A 58 -1.24 51.85 19.34
N LYS A 59 -1.70 50.96 18.44
CA LYS A 59 -3.03 51.01 17.86
C LYS A 59 -3.98 50.63 18.97
N LYS A 60 -4.47 51.63 19.71
CA LYS A 60 -5.61 51.55 20.63
C LYS A 60 -6.77 50.98 19.81
N PRO A 61 -7.24 49.74 20.05
CA PRO A 61 -8.44 49.26 19.41
C PRO A 61 -9.63 49.66 20.28
N TYR A 62 -10.45 50.55 19.74
CA TYR A 62 -11.91 50.58 19.85
C TYR A 62 -12.55 50.42 21.24
N LEU A 63 -13.14 51.52 21.72
CA LEU A 63 -14.38 51.46 22.48
C LEU A 63 -15.51 51.04 21.53
N VAL A 64 -15.91 49.77 21.52
CA VAL A 64 -17.25 49.31 21.10
C VAL A 64 -17.61 48.06 21.93
N GLY A 65 -18.88 47.96 22.30
CA GLY A 65 -19.43 47.10 23.33
C GLY A 65 -19.42 45.59 23.07
N GLN A 66 -19.58 44.90 24.21
CA GLN A 66 -20.30 43.64 24.44
C GLN A 66 -19.59 42.28 24.21
N SER A 67 -19.43 41.61 25.38
CA SER A 67 -19.55 40.18 25.70
C SER A 67 -18.47 39.16 25.31
N SER A 68 -18.06 38.44 26.37
CA SER A 68 -17.50 37.09 26.46
C SER A 68 -16.15 36.79 25.80
N SER A 69 -15.08 37.01 26.54
CA SER A 69 -14.04 36.00 26.84
C SER A 69 -12.89 36.72 27.56
N SER A 70 -12.71 36.43 28.83
CA SER A 70 -11.73 37.05 29.73
C SER A 70 -10.31 36.58 29.40
N LEU A 71 -9.74 37.03 28.29
CA LEU A 71 -8.29 37.05 28.13
C LEU A 71 -7.78 38.27 28.90
N VAL A 72 -7.46 38.01 30.16
CA VAL A 72 -6.70 38.92 31.02
C VAL A 72 -5.45 39.32 30.25
N THR A 73 -5.48 40.50 29.63
CA THR A 73 -4.28 41.20 29.24
C THR A 73 -3.61 41.59 30.54
N GLU A 74 -2.84 40.66 31.10
CA GLU A 74 -1.92 40.92 32.19
C GLU A 74 -0.83 41.82 31.63
N THR A 75 -1.15 43.10 31.54
CA THR A 75 -0.17 44.17 31.35
C THR A 75 0.65 44.20 32.63
N GLN A 76 1.61 43.27 32.70
CA GLN A 76 2.58 43.15 33.76
C GLN A 76 3.23 44.53 33.90
N LYS A 77 2.86 45.24 34.98
CA LYS A 77 3.39 46.54 35.37
C LYS A 77 4.89 46.35 35.64
N TRP A 78 5.72 46.40 34.61
CA TRP A 78 7.16 46.52 34.77
C TRP A 78 7.49 47.98 35.09
N GLY A 79 7.04 48.39 36.27
CA GLY A 79 7.37 49.66 36.90
C GLY A 79 8.74 49.53 37.53
N ARG A 80 9.78 49.74 36.73
CA ARG A 80 10.97 50.39 37.27
C ARG A 80 11.02 51.74 36.59
N SER A 81 10.72 52.78 37.37
CA SER A 81 10.78 54.17 36.94
C SER A 81 12.13 54.41 36.28
N PHE A 82 12.10 55.07 35.12
CA PHE A 82 13.30 55.59 34.50
C PHE A 82 13.90 56.59 35.49
N GLU A 83 14.95 56.18 36.19
CA GLU A 83 15.71 57.07 37.05
C GLU A 83 16.30 58.18 36.17
N PRO A 84 16.06 59.47 36.45
CA PRO A 84 16.58 60.58 35.66
C PRO A 84 18.11 60.62 35.56
N THR A 85 18.81 59.82 36.38
CA THR A 85 20.27 59.66 36.40
C THR A 85 20.79 58.51 35.51
N MET A 86 19.93 57.79 34.79
CA MET A 86 20.36 56.73 33.88
C MET A 86 20.99 57.26 32.59
N ASP A 87 22.16 56.72 32.25
CA ASP A 87 22.82 56.93 30.97
C ASP A 87 21.86 56.65 29.78
N PRO A 88 21.67 57.61 28.84
CA PRO A 88 20.80 57.47 27.68
C PRO A 88 20.98 56.18 26.88
N LYS A 89 22.20 55.63 26.80
CA LYS A 89 22.46 54.37 26.10
C LYS A 89 21.79 53.18 26.78
N LYS A 90 21.81 53.14 28.12
CA LYS A 90 21.16 52.08 28.91
C LYS A 90 19.65 52.15 28.76
N MET A 91 19.08 53.36 28.78
CA MET A 91 17.65 53.60 28.56
C MET A 91 17.19 53.07 27.20
N LYS A 92 17.90 53.40 26.10
CA LYS A 92 17.59 52.89 24.76
C LYS A 92 17.62 51.35 24.71
N ARG A 93 18.61 50.72 25.34
CA ARG A 93 18.72 49.26 25.39
C ARG A 93 17.58 48.61 26.17
N LEU A 94 17.16 49.19 27.30
CA LEU A 94 16.04 48.68 28.10
C LEU A 94 14.73 48.72 27.31
N LEU A 95 14.45 49.83 26.62
CA LEU A 95 13.27 49.95 25.76
C LEU A 95 13.32 48.94 24.59
N ALA A 96 14.46 48.84 23.90
CA ALA A 96 14.63 47.88 22.81
C ALA A 96 14.46 46.43 23.29
N ASN A 97 15.02 46.07 24.44
CA ASN A 97 14.88 44.73 25.00
C ASN A 97 13.44 44.45 25.44
N ARG A 98 12.74 45.43 26.02
CA ARG A 98 11.32 45.29 26.39
C ARG A 98 10.47 44.98 25.18
N VAL A 99 10.65 45.74 24.09
CA VAL A 99 9.94 45.50 22.82
C VAL A 99 10.32 44.14 22.23
N ALA A 100 11.62 43.80 22.19
CA ALA A 100 12.07 42.51 21.66
C ALA A 100 11.57 41.31 22.48
N ALA A 101 11.50 41.44 23.81
CA ALA A 101 10.96 40.43 24.70
C ALA A 101 9.44 40.25 24.47
N GLN A 102 8.68 41.34 24.34
CA GLN A 102 7.26 41.29 24.00
C GLN A 102 7.04 40.61 22.64
N ASN A 103 7.78 41.02 21.60
CA ASN A 103 7.68 40.41 20.26
C ASN A 103 8.07 38.93 20.27
N SER A 104 9.03 38.54 21.10
CA SER A 104 9.41 37.15 21.26
C SER A 104 8.34 36.33 21.98
N ARG A 105 7.66 36.90 22.97
CA ARG A 105 6.49 36.28 23.61
C ARG A 105 5.35 36.11 22.60
N LEU A 106 5.02 37.15 21.84
CA LEU A 106 3.96 37.10 20.81
C LEU A 106 4.24 36.02 19.76
N ARG A 107 5.43 36.01 19.15
CA ARG A 107 5.80 34.97 18.18
C ARG A 107 5.72 33.55 18.75
N LYS A 108 6.10 33.36 20.02
CA LYS A 108 5.97 32.06 20.70
C LYS A 108 4.49 31.67 20.87
N MET A 109 3.63 32.60 21.26
CA MET A 109 2.19 32.34 21.38
C MET A 109 1.56 32.01 20.03
N GLU A 110 1.85 32.78 18.98
CA GLU A 110 1.40 32.51 17.61
C GLU A 110 1.88 31.14 17.12
N TYR A 111 3.13 30.77 17.40
CA TYR A 111 3.66 29.46 17.03
C TYR A 111 2.94 28.32 17.77
N ILE A 112 2.65 28.47 19.06
CA ILE A 112 1.89 27.50 19.83
C ILE A 112 0.47 27.34 19.26
N GLU A 113 -0.21 28.43 18.92
CA GLU A 113 -1.54 28.39 18.30
C GLU A 113 -1.52 27.74 16.93
N LYS A 114 -0.50 28.02 16.11
CA LYS A 114 -0.31 27.35 14.83
C LYS A 114 -0.17 25.83 15.04
N LEU A 115 0.68 25.40 15.97
CA LEU A 115 0.85 23.97 16.25
C LEU A 115 -0.45 23.31 16.72
N LYS A 116 -1.26 23.99 17.53
CA LYS A 116 -2.57 23.47 17.94
C LYS A 116 -3.50 23.25 16.74
N LYS A 117 -3.58 24.23 15.83
CA LYS A 117 -4.36 24.10 14.58
C LYS A 117 -3.82 22.99 13.69
N ASP A 118 -2.50 22.86 13.56
CA ASP A 118 -1.87 21.80 12.78
C ASP A 118 -2.23 20.41 13.36
N ILE A 119 -2.29 20.25 14.69
CA ILE A 119 -2.74 19.01 15.35
C ILE A 119 -4.22 18.76 15.08
N GLU A 120 -5.09 19.74 15.32
CA GLU A 120 -6.54 19.61 15.09
C GLU A 120 -6.86 19.23 13.64
N THR A 121 -6.17 19.84 12.66
CA THR A 121 -6.35 19.50 11.25
C THR A 121 -5.87 18.09 10.92
N ALA A 122 -4.74 17.64 11.48
CA ALA A 122 -4.26 16.28 11.30
C ALA A 122 -5.22 15.25 11.91
N GLU A 123 -5.74 15.52 13.11
CA GLU A 123 -6.75 14.67 13.76
C GLU A 123 -8.04 14.61 12.95
N ALA A 124 -8.51 15.74 12.40
CA ALA A 124 -9.68 15.76 11.53
C ALA A 124 -9.47 14.94 10.24
N GLN A 125 -8.27 15.01 9.64
CA GLN A 125 -7.92 14.17 8.48
C GLN A 125 -7.91 12.68 8.84
N ILE A 126 -7.35 12.31 9.99
CA ILE A 126 -7.37 10.92 10.48
C ILE A 126 -8.82 10.46 10.68
N ALA A 127 -9.65 11.27 11.35
CA ALA A 127 -11.05 10.96 11.58
C ALA A 127 -11.86 10.80 10.29
N ALA A 128 -11.55 11.58 9.25
CA ALA A 128 -12.17 11.47 7.94
C ALA A 128 -11.73 10.21 7.17
N LEU A 129 -10.43 9.87 7.20
CA LEU A 129 -9.85 8.77 6.44
C LEU A 129 -10.05 7.39 7.09
N ALA A 130 -10.13 7.32 8.42
CA ALA A 130 -10.31 6.07 9.16
C ALA A 130 -11.52 5.22 8.70
N PRO A 131 -12.75 5.77 8.55
CA PRO A 131 -13.89 5.01 8.05
C PRO A 131 -13.71 4.56 6.59
N GLU A 132 -13.07 5.36 5.75
CA GLU A 132 -12.80 5.01 4.35
C GLU A 132 -11.86 3.80 4.25
N VAL A 133 -10.79 3.80 5.03
CA VAL A 133 -9.87 2.65 5.13
C VAL A 133 -10.59 1.40 5.63
N SER A 134 -11.47 1.54 6.64
CA SER A 134 -12.28 0.43 7.16
C SER A 134 -13.21 -0.14 6.07
N TYR A 135 -13.88 0.73 5.32
CA TYR A 135 -14.77 0.35 4.23
C TYR A 135 -14.04 -0.46 3.16
N TYR A 136 -12.90 0.01 2.67
CA TYR A 136 -12.13 -0.72 1.64
C TYR A 136 -11.53 -2.01 2.18
N LYS A 137 -11.12 -2.08 3.45
CA LYS A 137 -10.68 -3.32 4.09
C LYS A 137 -11.80 -4.35 4.10
N HIS A 138 -13.01 -3.96 4.50
CA HIS A 138 -14.17 -4.85 4.52
C HIS A 138 -14.56 -5.30 3.10
N ARG A 139 -14.66 -4.35 2.16
CA ARG A 139 -14.96 -4.64 0.76
C ARG A 139 -13.95 -5.61 0.14
N ARG A 140 -12.66 -5.44 0.43
CA ARG A 140 -11.61 -6.37 -0.01
C ARG A 140 -11.82 -7.76 0.58
N ALA A 141 -12.16 -7.87 1.86
CA ALA A 141 -12.41 -9.17 2.49
C ALA A 141 -13.58 -9.92 1.86
N VAL A 142 -14.68 -9.21 1.55
CA VAL A 142 -15.84 -9.79 0.86
C VAL A 142 -15.46 -10.28 -0.54
N LEU A 143 -14.79 -9.44 -1.34
CA LEU A 143 -14.36 -9.83 -2.68
C LEU A 143 -13.36 -10.99 -2.67
N GLN A 144 -12.50 -11.05 -1.65
CA GLN A 144 -11.56 -12.16 -1.48
C GLN A 144 -12.32 -13.46 -1.20
N GLN A 145 -13.31 -13.43 -0.31
CA GLN A 145 -14.15 -14.59 -0.02
C GLN A 145 -14.88 -15.06 -1.28
N GLU A 146 -15.53 -14.15 -2.03
CA GLU A 146 -16.21 -14.48 -3.28
C GLU A 146 -15.24 -15.08 -4.32
N ASN A 147 -14.02 -14.55 -4.39
CA ASN A 147 -12.99 -15.08 -5.28
C ASN A 147 -12.58 -16.51 -4.90
N ASP A 148 -12.41 -16.78 -3.60
CA ASP A 148 -12.04 -18.09 -3.08
C ASP A 148 -13.16 -19.11 -3.28
N GLU A 149 -14.43 -18.71 -3.09
CA GLU A 149 -15.60 -19.54 -3.42
C GLU A 149 -15.66 -19.88 -4.92
N MET A 150 -15.40 -18.91 -5.80
CA MET A 150 -15.37 -19.13 -7.24
C MET A 150 -14.24 -20.07 -7.66
N LYS A 151 -13.05 -19.95 -7.07
CA LYS A 151 -11.94 -20.88 -7.29
C LYS A 151 -12.29 -22.30 -6.87
N GLN A 152 -12.89 -22.48 -5.69
CA GLN A 152 -13.35 -23.79 -5.23
C GLN A 152 -14.38 -24.40 -6.17
N LYS A 153 -15.30 -23.58 -6.71
CA LYS A 153 -16.28 -24.03 -7.68
C LYS A 153 -15.64 -24.47 -9.00
N ILE A 154 -14.64 -23.72 -9.48
CA ILE A 154 -13.87 -24.10 -10.68
C ILE A 154 -13.16 -25.44 -10.43
N GLU A 155 -12.43 -25.57 -9.33
CA GLU A 155 -11.71 -26.80 -8.99
C GLU A 155 -12.65 -28.01 -8.88
N PHE A 156 -13.84 -27.82 -8.30
CA PHE A 156 -14.85 -28.87 -8.22
C PHE A 156 -15.34 -29.28 -9.62
N LEU A 157 -15.62 -28.31 -10.50
CA LEU A 157 -16.09 -28.58 -11.86
C LEU A 157 -15.00 -29.28 -12.70
N GLU A 158 -13.74 -28.86 -12.58
CA GLU A 158 -12.61 -29.50 -13.25
C GLU A 158 -12.43 -30.96 -12.79
N LYS A 159 -12.54 -31.21 -11.48
CA LYS A 159 -12.50 -32.58 -10.92
C LYS A 159 -13.67 -33.44 -11.39
N GLU A 160 -14.87 -32.86 -11.51
CA GLU A 160 -16.05 -33.54 -12.05
C GLU A 160 -15.89 -33.87 -13.53
N GLU A 161 -15.31 -32.97 -14.33
CA GLU A 161 -15.03 -33.20 -15.75
C GLU A 161 -14.00 -34.31 -15.94
N ALA A 162 -12.88 -34.27 -15.20
CA ALA A 162 -11.87 -35.33 -15.23
C ALA A 162 -12.48 -36.70 -14.88
N ARG A 163 -13.32 -36.78 -13.84
CA ARG A 163 -14.03 -38.02 -13.47
C ARG A 163 -14.94 -38.52 -14.59
N LYS A 164 -15.60 -37.63 -15.32
CA LYS A 164 -16.46 -38.02 -16.45
C LYS A 164 -15.63 -38.53 -17.62
N GLU A 165 -14.49 -37.90 -17.89
CA GLU A 165 -13.55 -38.34 -18.93
C GLU A 165 -12.99 -39.72 -18.61
N ASP A 166 -12.54 -39.98 -17.37
CA ASP A 166 -12.07 -41.30 -16.92
C ASP A 166 -13.13 -42.39 -17.12
N LYS A 167 -14.39 -42.08 -16.76
CA LYS A 167 -15.52 -43.01 -16.97
C LYS A 167 -15.75 -43.29 -18.45
N LYS A 168 -15.67 -42.26 -19.29
CA LYS A 168 -15.83 -42.40 -20.75
C LYS A 168 -14.73 -43.28 -21.33
N LEU A 169 -13.46 -43.02 -20.98
CA LEU A 169 -12.32 -43.85 -21.41
C LEU A 169 -12.49 -45.31 -20.98
N THR A 170 -12.98 -45.56 -19.77
CA THR A 170 -13.26 -46.91 -19.28
C THR A 170 -14.33 -47.60 -20.12
N ILE A 171 -15.43 -46.91 -20.44
CA ILE A 171 -16.50 -47.44 -21.29
C ILE A 171 -15.97 -47.73 -22.69
N ASP A 172 -15.24 -46.80 -23.30
CA ASP A 172 -14.68 -46.95 -24.64
C ASP A 172 -13.75 -48.18 -24.72
N HIS A 173 -12.94 -48.41 -23.69
CA HIS A 173 -12.08 -49.60 -23.60
C HIS A 173 -12.88 -50.90 -23.45
N LEU A 174 -13.94 -50.92 -22.62
CA LEU A 174 -14.81 -52.10 -22.46
C LEU A 174 -15.52 -52.44 -23.77
N VAL A 175 -16.07 -51.44 -24.46
CA VAL A 175 -16.73 -51.62 -25.76
C VAL A 175 -15.75 -52.13 -26.82
N ALA A 176 -14.53 -51.61 -26.86
CA ALA A 176 -13.50 -52.08 -27.78
C ALA A 176 -13.12 -53.55 -27.52
N ALA A 177 -13.01 -53.95 -26.25
CA ALA A 177 -12.72 -55.33 -25.87
C ALA A 177 -13.85 -56.29 -26.26
N GLU A 178 -15.11 -55.93 -26.01
CA GLU A 178 -16.26 -56.74 -26.45
C GLU A 178 -16.33 -56.87 -27.97
N HIS A 179 -16.11 -55.77 -28.70
CA HIS A 179 -16.07 -55.80 -30.15
C HIS A 179 -14.94 -56.69 -30.69
N GLN A 180 -13.76 -56.68 -30.04
CA GLN A 180 -12.66 -57.57 -30.39
C GLN A 180 -13.01 -59.03 -30.14
N ALA A 181 -13.60 -59.37 -28.99
CA ALA A 181 -14.01 -60.74 -28.67
C ALA A 181 -15.02 -61.29 -29.69
N LEU A 182 -16.05 -60.50 -30.05
CA LEU A 182 -17.03 -60.89 -31.08
C LEU A 182 -16.39 -61.08 -32.46
N LYS A 183 -15.39 -60.27 -32.80
CA LYS A 183 -14.64 -60.41 -34.05
C LYS A 183 -13.83 -61.71 -34.06
N GLU A 184 -13.15 -62.03 -32.96
CA GLU A 184 -12.40 -63.28 -32.81
C GLU A 184 -13.32 -64.50 -32.89
N GLU A 185 -14.49 -64.48 -32.22
CA GLU A 185 -15.51 -65.52 -32.33
C GLU A 185 -16.01 -65.70 -33.77
N ARG A 186 -16.31 -64.60 -34.47
CA ARG A 186 -16.71 -64.63 -35.88
C ARG A 186 -15.64 -65.27 -36.76
N ASP A 187 -14.39 -64.87 -36.59
CA ASP A 187 -13.27 -65.36 -37.39
C ASP A 187 -13.01 -66.86 -37.14
N MET A 188 -13.16 -67.31 -35.88
CA MET A 188 -13.12 -68.74 -35.53
C MET A 188 -14.26 -69.52 -36.17
N LEU A 189 -15.50 -69.03 -36.10
CA LEU A 189 -16.64 -69.69 -36.72
C LEU A 189 -16.47 -69.79 -38.25
N ALA A 190 -15.99 -68.72 -38.90
CA ALA A 190 -15.70 -68.73 -40.32
C ALA A 190 -14.66 -69.80 -40.70
N LEU A 191 -13.61 -69.95 -39.89
CA LEU A 191 -12.60 -71.00 -40.10
C LEU A 191 -13.19 -72.41 -39.93
N THR A 192 -14.01 -72.63 -38.90
CA THR A 192 -14.64 -73.95 -38.68
C THR A 192 -15.60 -74.33 -39.81
N TYR A 193 -16.38 -73.36 -40.31
CA TYR A 193 -17.28 -73.58 -41.43
C TYR A 193 -16.52 -73.93 -42.71
N PHE A 194 -15.41 -73.24 -42.98
CA PHE A 194 -14.55 -73.51 -44.12
C PHE A 194 -13.99 -74.94 -44.08
N LEU A 195 -13.45 -75.37 -42.93
CA LEU A 195 -12.94 -76.73 -42.75
C LEU A 195 -14.04 -77.80 -42.94
N GLN A 196 -15.26 -77.55 -42.46
CA GLN A 196 -16.39 -78.45 -42.68
C GLN A 196 -16.85 -78.54 -44.14
N GLN A 197 -16.59 -77.53 -44.97
CA GLN A 197 -16.90 -77.57 -46.40
C GLN A 197 -15.83 -78.31 -47.22
N GLU A 198 -14.59 -78.40 -46.75
CA GLU A 198 -13.50 -79.12 -47.42
C GLU A 198 -13.48 -80.63 -47.12
N ASP A 199 -14.13 -81.09 -46.05
CA ASP A 199 -14.24 -82.51 -45.66
C ASP A 199 -15.34 -83.30 -46.42
N LEU A 200 -15.60 -82.97 -47.70
CA LEU A 200 -16.54 -83.67 -48.61
C LEU A 200 -15.82 -84.45 -49.73
#